data_AF-A0A7S3PP79-F1
#
_entry.id   AF-A0A7S3PP79-F1
#
_cell.length_a   1.000
_cell.length_b   1.000
_cell.length_c   1.000
_cell.angle_alpha   90.00
_cell.angle_beta   90.00
_cell.angle_gamma   90.00
#
_symmetry.space_group_name_H-M   'P 1'
#
loop_
_entity.id
_entity.type
_entity.pdbx_description
1 polymer ?
#
loop_
_entity_poly.entity_id
_entity_poly.type
_entity_poly.pdbx_seq_one_letter_code
_entity_poly.pdbx_strand_id
1 'polypeptide(L)'
;HSDIALEGLRLMIEKRSRVVLPYLLPKLLVTPMTTFHANALASVCQVSGPVLHYNLDKILPVLIREMSKADVAGSVCGPDAPEGTLGAAVWAAVSAVMLNISDAGVQWLLPGLLKYVQSGTLNEQYVALLALSHFLKETDADYEDYLQTILKNIIKGFAAEDAKVVKASWS
;
A
#
# COMPACT_ATOMS: atom_id res chain seq x y z
N HIS A 1 -19.12 0.49 -32.70
CA HIS A 1 -20.18 1.07 -31.82
C HIS A 1 -20.20 0.45 -30.41
N SER A 2 -19.62 -0.73 -30.18
CA SER A 2 -19.61 -1.40 -28.87
C SER A 2 -18.63 -0.79 -27.85
N ASP A 3 -17.48 -0.27 -28.30
CA ASP A 3 -16.47 0.30 -27.40
C ASP A 3 -16.96 1.53 -26.64
N ILE A 4 -17.71 2.42 -27.30
CA ILE A 4 -18.27 3.64 -26.68
C ILE A 4 -19.26 3.29 -25.56
N ALA A 5 -20.01 2.20 -25.69
CA ALA A 5 -20.94 1.75 -24.64
C ALA A 5 -20.20 1.15 -23.43
N LEU A 6 -19.12 0.40 -23.68
CA LEU A 6 -18.26 -0.15 -22.62
C LEU A 6 -17.51 0.97 -21.89
N GLU A 7 -16.98 1.94 -22.64
CA GLU A 7 -16.33 3.16 -22.12
C GLU A 7 -17.31 3.94 -21.23
N GLY A 8 -18.55 4.13 -21.69
CA GLY A 8 -19.61 4.77 -20.91
C GLY A 8 -19.93 4.03 -19.62
N LEU A 9 -19.93 2.70 -19.64
CA LEU A 9 -20.19 1.86 -18.46
C LEU A 9 -19.01 1.91 -17.48
N ARG A 10 -17.77 1.90 -17.98
CA ARG A 10 -16.54 2.10 -17.20
C ARG A 10 -16.55 3.46 -16.51
N LEU A 11 -16.87 4.53 -17.24
CA LEU A 11 -16.99 5.89 -16.71
C LEU A 11 -18.11 6.02 -15.66
N MET A 12 -19.21 5.28 -15.80
CA MET A 12 -20.28 5.25 -14.79
C MET A 12 -19.87 4.51 -13.51
N ILE A 13 -19.14 3.40 -13.62
CA ILE A 13 -18.57 2.68 -12.47
C ILE A 13 -17.51 3.55 -11.79
N GLU A 14 -16.62 4.18 -12.57
CA GLU A 14 -15.57 5.07 -12.09
C GLU A 14 -16.14 6.32 -11.41
N LYS A 15 -17.19 6.94 -11.97
CA LYS A 15 -17.88 8.06 -11.31
C LYS A 15 -18.54 7.66 -10.00
N ARG A 16 -19.15 6.46 -9.92
CA ARG A 16 -19.73 5.97 -8.66
C ARG A 16 -18.65 5.59 -7.66
N SER A 17 -17.55 4.98 -8.07
CA SER A 17 -16.45 4.63 -7.16
C SER A 17 -15.79 5.89 -6.58
N ARG A 18 -15.62 6.96 -7.37
CA ARG A 18 -15.14 8.28 -6.90
C ARG A 18 -15.97 8.85 -5.76
N VAL A 19 -17.30 8.67 -5.81
CA VAL A 19 -18.21 9.19 -4.79
C VAL A 19 -18.32 8.23 -3.61
N VAL A 20 -18.41 6.92 -3.87
CA VAL A 20 -18.72 5.91 -2.84
C VAL A 20 -17.49 5.54 -2.01
N LEU A 21 -16.29 5.49 -2.62
CA LEU A 21 -15.07 5.05 -1.95
C LEU A 21 -14.70 5.94 -0.74
N PRO A 22 -14.76 7.29 -0.82
CA PRO A 22 -14.54 8.14 0.35
C PRO A 22 -15.53 7.91 1.51
N TYR A 23 -16.75 7.45 1.24
CA TYR A 23 -17.73 7.11 2.28
C TYR A 23 -17.54 5.68 2.83
N LEU A 24 -17.00 4.77 2.02
CA LEU A 24 -16.71 3.40 2.43
C LEU A 24 -15.41 3.30 3.23
N LEU A 25 -14.40 4.11 2.90
CA LEU A 25 -13.09 4.04 3.56
C LEU A 25 -13.16 4.19 5.09
N PRO A 26 -13.91 5.13 5.68
CA PRO A 26 -14.02 5.20 7.14
C PRO A 26 -14.60 3.93 7.79
N LYS A 27 -15.42 3.16 7.05
CA LYS A 27 -16.00 1.89 7.53
C LYS A 27 -15.05 0.71 7.36
N LEU A 28 -14.03 0.83 6.51
CA LEU A 28 -13.04 -0.22 6.24
C LEU A 28 -11.73 0.03 6.98
N LEU A 29 -11.32 1.28 7.14
CA LEU A 29 -10.12 1.73 7.85
C LEU A 29 -10.37 1.82 9.37
N VAL A 30 -11.01 0.79 9.93
CA VAL A 30 -11.29 0.70 11.37
C VAL A 30 -10.01 0.29 12.09
N THR A 31 -9.83 0.78 13.32
CA THR A 31 -8.69 0.42 14.17
C THR A 31 -9.21 0.03 15.55
N PRO A 32 -8.91 -1.17 16.07
CA PRO A 32 -8.10 -2.24 15.45
C PRO A 32 -8.78 -2.86 14.23
N MET A 33 -8.00 -3.13 13.19
CA MET A 33 -8.48 -3.74 11.95
C MET A 33 -8.67 -5.24 12.14
N THR A 34 -9.75 -5.80 11.59
CA THR A 34 -9.97 -7.26 11.57
C THR A 34 -9.62 -7.83 10.21
N THR A 35 -9.47 -9.16 10.13
CA THR A 35 -9.24 -9.88 8.87
C THR A 35 -10.30 -9.57 7.82
N PHE A 36 -11.57 -9.46 8.24
CA PHE A 36 -12.68 -9.08 7.36
C PHE A 36 -12.49 -7.68 6.75
N HIS A 37 -12.19 -6.68 7.59
CA HIS A 37 -12.00 -5.30 7.12
C HIS A 37 -10.80 -5.20 6.17
N ALA A 38 -9.70 -5.87 6.48
CA ALA A 38 -8.51 -5.88 5.63
C ALA A 38 -8.76 -6.56 4.27
N ASN A 39 -9.42 -7.72 4.26
CA ASN A 39 -9.78 -8.40 3.00
C ASN A 39 -10.78 -7.59 2.17
N ALA A 40 -11.77 -6.95 2.82
CA ALA A 40 -12.70 -6.07 2.13
C ALA A 40 -11.98 -4.85 1.53
N LEU A 41 -11.04 -4.25 2.26
CA LEU A 41 -10.21 -3.16 1.75
C LEU A 41 -9.37 -3.60 0.54
N ALA A 42 -8.76 -4.79 0.59
CA ALA A 42 -8.00 -5.34 -0.54
C ALA A 42 -8.88 -5.45 -1.80
N SER A 43 -10.06 -6.06 -1.69
CA SER A 43 -11.01 -6.18 -2.81
C SER A 43 -11.48 -4.83 -3.35
N VAL A 44 -11.69 -3.84 -2.47
CA VAL A 44 -12.07 -2.49 -2.89
C VAL A 44 -10.93 -1.80 -3.63
N CYS A 45 -9.68 -1.95 -3.19
CA CYS A 45 -8.52 -1.34 -3.87
C CYS A 45 -8.32 -1.93 -5.28
N GLN A 46 -8.51 -3.24 -5.45
CA GLN A 46 -8.42 -3.91 -6.75
C GLN A 46 -9.40 -3.35 -7.80
N VAL A 47 -10.61 -2.98 -7.39
CA VAL A 47 -11.62 -2.43 -8.32
C VAL A 47 -11.56 -0.90 -8.46
N SER A 48 -10.78 -0.23 -7.61
CA SER A 48 -10.81 1.23 -7.48
C SER A 48 -9.52 1.92 -7.89
N GLY A 49 -8.60 1.21 -8.56
CA GLY A 49 -7.30 1.74 -9.00
C GLY A 49 -7.33 3.16 -9.59
N PRO A 50 -8.23 3.50 -10.53
CA PRO A 50 -8.28 4.84 -11.15
C PRO A 50 -8.55 6.01 -10.20
N VAL A 51 -9.02 5.74 -8.98
CA VAL A 51 -9.41 6.76 -8.00
C VAL A 51 -8.75 6.55 -6.63
N LEU A 52 -7.92 5.52 -6.52
CA LEU A 52 -7.30 5.09 -5.27
C LEU A 52 -6.30 6.13 -4.76
N HIS A 53 -5.55 6.75 -5.67
CA HIS A 53 -4.52 7.75 -5.35
C HIS A 53 -5.05 8.96 -4.58
N TYR A 54 -6.31 9.36 -4.80
CA TYR A 54 -6.95 10.47 -4.07
C TYR A 54 -7.17 10.18 -2.58
N ASN A 55 -7.01 8.94 -2.13
CA ASN A 55 -7.27 8.53 -0.76
C ASN A 55 -6.05 7.88 -0.07
N LEU A 56 -4.89 7.87 -0.73
CA LEU A 56 -3.65 7.30 -0.18
C LEU A 56 -3.22 7.97 1.13
N ASP A 57 -3.51 9.26 1.27
CA ASP A 57 -3.28 10.05 2.48
C ASP A 57 -3.99 9.48 3.71
N LYS A 58 -5.13 8.81 3.52
CA LYS A 58 -5.91 8.15 4.57
C LYS A 58 -5.59 6.67 4.70
N ILE A 59 -5.34 5.99 3.57
CA ILE A 59 -5.14 4.54 3.54
C ILE A 59 -3.75 4.15 4.06
N LEU A 60 -2.68 4.81 3.57
CA LEU A 60 -1.30 4.44 3.90
C LEU A 60 -1.00 4.51 5.40
N PRO A 61 -1.37 5.58 6.14
CA PRO A 61 -1.07 5.64 7.57
C PRO A 61 -1.73 4.52 8.37
N VAL A 62 -2.95 4.13 8.00
CA VAL A 62 -3.68 3.06 8.67
C VAL A 62 -3.04 1.71 8.38
N LEU A 63 -2.74 1.40 7.11
CA LEU A 63 -2.13 0.13 6.73
C LEU A 63 -0.74 -0.05 7.35
N ILE A 64 0.10 0.98 7.30
CA ILE A 64 1.45 0.94 7.89
C ILE A 64 1.37 0.71 9.40
N ARG A 65 0.45 1.41 10.08
CA ARG A 65 0.23 1.25 11.52
C ARG A 65 -0.28 -0.14 11.88
N GLU A 66 -1.29 -0.64 11.19
CA GLU A 66 -1.88 -1.95 11.51
C GLU A 66 -0.90 -3.09 11.22
N MET A 67 -0.10 -2.99 10.15
CA MET A 67 0.96 -3.97 9.88
C MET A 67 2.10 -3.87 10.90
N SER A 68 2.49 -2.66 11.32
CA SER A 68 3.50 -2.48 12.36
C SER A 68 3.05 -3.08 13.70
N LYS A 69 1.77 -2.96 14.05
CA LYS A 69 1.20 -3.60 15.25
C LYS A 69 1.17 -5.12 15.14
N ALA A 70 0.83 -5.65 13.96
CA ALA A 70 0.82 -7.09 13.73
C ALA A 70 2.24 -7.69 13.91
N ASP A 71 3.28 -6.98 13.47
CA ASP A 71 4.69 -7.42 13.61
C ASP A 71 5.11 -7.42 15.09
N VAL A 72 4.75 -6.38 15.83
CA VAL A 72 5.01 -6.29 17.29
C VAL A 72 4.31 -7.40 18.08
N ALA A 73 3.13 -7.84 17.63
CA ALA A 73 2.38 -8.91 18.27
C ALA A 73 2.94 -10.32 18.00
N GLY A 74 4.09 -10.44 17.31
CA GLY A 74 4.70 -11.72 16.98
C GLY A 74 4.05 -12.44 15.80
N SER A 75 3.12 -11.79 15.09
CA SER A 75 2.61 -12.29 13.81
C SER A 75 3.67 -12.04 12.74
N VAL A 76 4.04 -13.06 11.97
CA VAL A 76 4.83 -12.86 10.75
C VAL A 76 4.05 -11.92 9.84
N CYS A 77 4.68 -10.82 9.45
CA CYS A 77 4.11 -9.79 8.60
C CYS A 77 4.89 -9.73 7.29
N GLY A 78 4.19 -9.40 6.20
CA GLY A 78 4.77 -9.40 4.87
C GLY A 78 4.30 -10.58 4.01
N PRO A 79 4.99 -10.84 2.89
CA PRO A 79 4.60 -11.88 1.94
C PRO A 79 4.61 -13.29 2.53
N ASP A 80 5.39 -13.53 3.59
CA ASP A 80 5.51 -14.84 4.26
C ASP A 80 4.50 -15.04 5.40
N ALA A 81 3.55 -14.13 5.59
CA ALA A 81 2.54 -14.24 6.65
C ALA A 81 1.62 -15.46 6.41
N PRO A 82 1.35 -16.29 7.44
CA PRO A 82 0.47 -17.46 7.28
C PRO A 82 -0.94 -17.05 6.84
N GLU A 83 -1.50 -17.79 5.89
CA GLU A 83 -2.86 -17.55 5.41
C GLU A 83 -3.88 -17.58 6.56
N GLY A 84 -4.92 -16.76 6.45
CA GLY A 84 -5.97 -16.63 7.46
C GLY A 84 -5.59 -15.79 8.69
N THR A 85 -4.33 -15.37 8.84
CA THR A 85 -3.91 -14.45 9.89
C THR A 85 -4.27 -13.00 9.58
N LEU A 86 -4.31 -12.14 10.61
CA LEU A 86 -4.47 -10.71 10.40
C LEU A 86 -3.31 -10.12 9.59
N GLY A 87 -2.07 -10.57 9.84
CA GLY A 87 -0.89 -10.13 9.09
C GLY A 87 -1.02 -10.38 7.59
N ALA A 88 -1.48 -11.57 7.19
CA ALA A 88 -1.71 -11.91 5.78
C ALA A 88 -2.83 -11.06 5.15
N ALA A 89 -3.94 -10.84 5.88
CA ALA A 89 -5.04 -10.01 5.37
C ALA A 89 -4.62 -8.54 5.20
N VAL A 90 -3.84 -8.00 6.15
CA VAL A 90 -3.30 -6.63 6.05
C VAL A 90 -2.28 -6.53 4.91
N TRP A 91 -1.43 -7.56 4.73
CA TRP A 91 -0.50 -7.62 3.60
C TRP A 91 -1.23 -7.68 2.25
N ALA A 92 -2.31 -8.44 2.14
CA ALA A 92 -3.14 -8.47 0.95
C ALA A 92 -3.73 -7.08 0.63
N ALA A 93 -4.14 -6.32 1.66
CA ALA A 93 -4.61 -4.95 1.49
C ALA A 93 -3.48 -4.00 1.02
N VAL A 94 -2.28 -4.10 1.60
CA VAL A 94 -1.11 -3.33 1.16
C VAL A 94 -0.75 -3.67 -0.29
N SER A 95 -0.67 -4.95 -0.62
CA SER A 95 -0.36 -5.44 -1.96
C SER A 95 -1.39 -4.94 -2.97
N ALA A 96 -2.68 -5.04 -2.64
CA ALA A 96 -3.75 -4.51 -3.48
C ALA A 96 -3.61 -2.99 -3.70
N VAL A 97 -3.18 -2.22 -2.69
CA VAL A 97 -2.91 -0.80 -2.90
C VAL A 97 -1.72 -0.59 -3.84
N MET A 98 -0.59 -1.26 -3.60
CA MET A 98 0.62 -1.08 -4.42
C MET A 98 0.39 -1.43 -5.90
N LEU A 99 -0.32 -2.53 -6.17
CA LEU A 99 -0.52 -3.05 -7.53
C LEU A 99 -1.60 -2.32 -8.33
N ASN A 100 -2.44 -1.50 -7.69
CA ASN A 100 -3.55 -0.81 -8.35
C ASN A 100 -3.34 0.69 -8.47
N ILE A 101 -2.13 1.18 -8.23
CA ILE A 101 -1.75 2.57 -8.47
C ILE A 101 -1.30 2.74 -9.92
N SER A 102 -1.89 3.71 -10.62
CA SER A 102 -1.47 4.13 -11.96
C SER A 102 -0.26 5.07 -11.90
N ASP A 103 0.37 5.34 -13.05
CA ASP A 103 1.51 6.26 -13.19
C ASP A 103 1.25 7.61 -12.51
N ALA A 104 0.06 8.18 -12.74
CA ALA A 104 -0.34 9.43 -12.10
C ALA A 104 -0.32 9.31 -10.57
N GLY A 105 -0.70 8.15 -10.03
CA GLY A 105 -0.78 7.86 -8.61
C GLY A 105 0.58 7.78 -7.89
N VAL A 106 1.66 7.51 -8.63
CA VAL A 106 3.03 7.35 -8.11
C VAL A 106 3.49 8.58 -7.32
N GLN A 107 3.12 9.77 -7.81
CA GLN A 107 3.49 11.03 -7.18
C GLN A 107 2.94 11.23 -5.76
N TRP A 108 1.89 10.48 -5.39
CA TRP A 108 1.33 10.48 -4.04
C TRP A 108 1.81 9.27 -3.22
N LEU A 109 1.92 8.10 -3.87
CA LEU A 109 2.33 6.87 -3.21
C LEU A 109 3.77 6.96 -2.70
N LEU A 110 4.73 7.31 -3.56
CA LEU A 110 6.15 7.23 -3.22
C LEU A 110 6.55 8.23 -2.13
N PRO A 111 6.19 9.53 -2.19
CA PRO A 111 6.45 10.43 -1.07
C PRO A 111 5.77 9.98 0.22
N GLY A 112 4.56 9.40 0.12
CA GLY A 112 3.83 8.82 1.23
C GLY A 112 4.63 7.71 1.92
N LEU A 113 5.11 6.72 1.18
CA LEU A 113 5.92 5.61 1.69
C LEU A 113 7.30 6.06 2.18
N LEU A 114 8.00 6.87 1.38
CA LEU A 114 9.37 7.31 1.69
C LEU A 114 9.43 8.16 2.97
N LYS A 115 8.34 8.89 3.29
CA LYS A 115 8.23 9.57 4.59
C LYS A 115 8.36 8.58 5.76
N TYR A 116 7.72 7.42 5.69
CA TYR A 116 7.82 6.41 6.74
C TYR A 116 9.19 5.74 6.77
N VAL A 117 9.80 5.50 5.59
CA VAL A 117 11.18 4.99 5.50
C VAL A 117 12.18 5.95 6.19
N GLN A 118 11.96 7.27 6.09
CA GLN A 118 12.87 8.28 6.62
C GLN A 118 12.65 8.61 8.10
N SER A 119 11.39 8.71 8.52
CA SER A 119 11.03 9.27 9.83
C SER A 119 10.05 8.42 10.63
N GLY A 120 9.70 7.21 10.18
CA GLY A 120 8.88 6.28 10.94
C GLY A 120 9.64 5.68 12.13
N THR A 121 8.91 5.01 13.02
CA THR A 121 9.51 4.08 13.99
C THR A 121 10.18 2.89 13.28
N LEU A 122 11.04 2.12 13.95
CA LEU A 122 11.75 0.98 13.33
C LEU A 122 10.80 0.00 12.61
N ASN A 123 9.65 -0.30 13.22
CA ASN A 123 8.66 -1.20 12.61
C ASN A 123 7.93 -0.55 11.43
N GLU A 124 7.61 0.74 11.52
CA GLU A 124 6.99 1.48 10.41
C GLU A 124 7.97 1.62 9.23
N GLN A 125 9.26 1.84 9.50
CA GLN A 125 10.32 1.86 8.50
C GLN A 125 10.44 0.49 7.81
N TYR A 126 10.48 -0.60 8.59
CA TYR A 126 10.52 -1.96 8.08
C TYR A 126 9.31 -2.27 7.17
N VAL A 127 8.09 -1.96 7.65
CA VAL A 127 6.85 -2.17 6.89
C VAL A 127 6.83 -1.31 5.62
N ALA A 128 7.23 -0.04 5.71
CA ALA A 128 7.28 0.85 4.56
C ALA A 128 8.30 0.39 3.51
N LEU A 129 9.44 -0.13 3.94
CA LEU A 129 10.43 -0.73 3.04
C LEU A 129 9.91 -1.99 2.37
N LEU A 130 9.21 -2.88 3.09
CA LEU A 130 8.56 -4.05 2.49
C LEU A 130 7.48 -3.68 1.47
N ALA A 131 6.64 -2.69 1.78
CA ALA A 131 5.63 -2.20 0.85
C ALA A 131 6.27 -1.56 -0.39
N LEU A 132 7.35 -0.79 -0.18
CA LEU A 132 8.12 -0.18 -1.26
C LEU A 132 8.78 -1.23 -2.14
N SER A 133 9.44 -2.24 -1.58
CA SER A 133 10.07 -3.30 -2.38
C SER A 133 9.03 -4.11 -3.16
N HIS A 134 7.88 -4.40 -2.56
CA HIS A 134 6.78 -5.05 -3.26
C HIS A 134 6.24 -4.19 -4.43
N PHE A 135 6.05 -2.89 -4.21
CA PHE A 135 5.67 -1.96 -5.29
C PHE A 135 6.70 -1.99 -6.42
N LEU A 136 7.99 -1.82 -6.13
CA LEU A 136 9.04 -1.73 -7.16
C LEU A 136 9.21 -3.01 -7.98
N LYS A 137 8.90 -4.18 -7.40
CA LYS A 137 9.03 -5.49 -8.06
C LYS A 137 7.86 -5.83 -8.97
N GLU A 138 6.66 -5.47 -8.55
CA GLU A 138 5.41 -6.01 -9.12
C GLU A 138 4.57 -4.93 -9.82
N THR A 139 4.94 -3.65 -9.73
CA THR A 139 4.23 -2.57 -10.41
C THR A 139 4.63 -2.44 -11.88
N ASP A 140 3.65 -2.12 -12.71
CA ASP A 140 3.87 -1.66 -14.09
C ASP A 140 3.97 -0.12 -14.19
N ALA A 141 3.85 0.60 -13.08
CA ALA A 141 3.78 2.05 -13.07
C ALA A 141 5.15 2.71 -13.29
N ASP A 142 5.17 3.84 -14.01
CA ASP A 142 6.40 4.63 -14.21
C ASP A 142 6.77 5.43 -12.96
N TYR A 143 7.98 5.19 -12.45
CA TYR A 143 8.56 5.88 -11.29
C TYR A 143 9.97 6.43 -11.55
N GLU A 144 10.38 6.62 -12.81
CA GLU A 144 11.74 7.02 -13.19
C GLU A 144 12.22 8.29 -12.45
N ASP A 145 11.35 9.29 -12.33
CA ASP A 145 11.61 10.54 -11.61
C ASP A 145 11.98 10.35 -10.13
N TYR A 146 11.55 9.24 -9.52
CA TYR A 146 11.77 8.95 -8.11
C TYR A 146 12.97 8.02 -7.87
N LEU A 147 13.58 7.43 -8.92
CA LEU A 147 14.65 6.43 -8.79
C LEU A 147 15.80 6.90 -7.91
N GLN A 148 16.30 8.13 -8.12
CA GLN A 148 17.41 8.65 -7.33
C GLN A 148 17.05 8.77 -5.84
N THR A 149 15.82 9.19 -5.56
CA THR A 149 15.32 9.33 -4.20
C THR A 149 15.13 7.96 -3.55
N ILE A 150 14.57 7.00 -4.28
CA ILE A 150 14.41 5.61 -3.82
C ILE A 150 15.78 5.02 -3.48
N LEU A 151 16.73 5.05 -4.41
CA LEU A 151 18.08 4.52 -4.22
C LEU A 151 18.77 5.15 -3.01
N LYS A 152 18.68 6.48 -2.86
CA LYS A 152 19.26 7.18 -1.71
C LYS A 152 18.68 6.69 -0.38
N ASN A 153 17.38 6.39 -0.31
CA ASN A 153 16.75 5.90 0.91
C ASN A 153 17.05 4.44 1.19
N ILE A 154 17.10 3.58 0.17
CA ILE A 154 17.51 2.18 0.31
C ILE A 154 18.97 2.10 0.78
N ILE A 155 19.87 2.90 0.20
CA ILE A 155 21.29 2.96 0.62
C ILE A 155 21.42 3.39 2.09
N LYS A 156 20.63 4.36 2.53
CA LYS A 156 20.57 4.74 3.95
C LYS A 156 20.03 3.60 4.82
N GLY A 157 19.04 2.86 4.33
CA GLY A 157 18.51 1.66 4.98
C GLY A 157 19.57 0.57 5.18
N PHE A 158 20.49 0.38 4.23
CA PHE A 158 21.63 -0.54 4.40
C PHE A 158 22.60 -0.14 5.52
N ALA A 159 22.70 1.15 5.81
CA ALA A 159 23.53 1.67 6.90
C ALA A 159 22.77 1.77 8.23
N ALA A 160 21.53 1.29 8.31
CA ALA A 160 20.75 1.28 9.54
C ALA A 160 21.33 0.30 10.56
N GLU A 161 21.24 0.63 11.84
CA GLU A 161 21.71 -0.23 12.93
C GLU A 161 20.80 -1.45 13.16
N ASP A 162 19.52 -1.35 12.75
CA ASP A 162 18.52 -2.39 12.97
C ASP A 162 18.54 -3.47 11.86
N ALA A 163 18.72 -4.72 12.27
CA ALA A 163 18.83 -5.86 11.36
C ALA A 163 17.55 -6.12 10.53
N LYS A 164 16.36 -5.78 11.03
CA LYS A 164 15.11 -5.92 10.26
C LYS A 164 15.05 -4.90 9.13
N VAL A 165 15.41 -3.64 9.42
CA VAL A 165 15.45 -2.56 8.43
C VAL A 165 16.49 -2.86 7.35
N VAL A 166 17.67 -3.36 7.75
CA VAL A 166 18.68 -3.83 6.80
C VAL A 166 18.13 -4.95 5.93
N LYS A 167 17.56 -6.02 6.52
CA LYS A 167 16.99 -7.14 5.76
C LYS A 167 15.91 -6.70 4.78
N ALA A 168 15.00 -5.81 5.18
CA ALA A 168 13.97 -5.28 4.29
C ALA A 168 14.54 -4.43 3.14
N SER A 169 15.69 -3.77 3.36
CA SER A 169 16.41 -3.04 2.30
C SER A 169 17.05 -3.98 1.27
N TRP A 170 17.29 -5.25 1.63
CA TRP A 170 17.79 -6.30 0.74
C TRP A 170 16.69 -7.09 0.02
N SER A 171 15.43 -6.98 0.46
CA SER A 171 14.30 -7.72 -0.10
C SER A 171 13.97 -7.22 -1.50
#